data_AF-A0A7X9DBB1-F1
#
_entry.id   AF-A0A7X9DBB1-F1
#
_cell.length_a   1.000
_cell.length_b   1.000
_cell.length_c   1.000
_cell.angle_alpha   90.00
_cell.angle_beta   90.00
_cell.angle_gamma   90.00
#
_symmetry.space_group_name_H-M   'P 1'
#
loop_
_entity.id
_entity.type
_entity.pdbx_description
1 polymer ?
#
loop_
_entity_poly.entity_id
_entity_poly.type
_entity_poly.pdbx_seq_one_letter_code
_entity_poly.pdbx_strand_id
1 'polypeptide(L)'
;MKKQNFFLFLIIILFSLFIFDKKIFAFDNFIEDFNSNYSNPGLWNVNPNQGEINFSDRSIILSSSKKSFPFIVNSQNLNLDGDFEIELSFKYGSPFNFGSGINFYTENGSIFGVWQDNVEKLRYFTNLCTDQNQNCTGTSIFYKTVNNDTNSHTIKYNYSQNKYNIYIDNQLLFTSSETNLIPKNIRIGNSYVLSTNNVWATLSIDYIHITSLGKTLNVPFYSQNDPAWGNDEYDHANGWISEYPGSEPDIDHWGCAMTSAAMVLNYFGIDVTPNNEPLNPKTLNEWLKNKVSLNNLMGNYPGYFPNGWINWNAVRQLAFFFKPDIEVKQIWNSGVSTENIDNNIPEIIQLKGINSSYWNNSSSHFVVIKGYSNDNFIINDPEDQFTILPKSYLLIDQRIILSENSNKSIKNYLTFNGSNNVNFLLTDKDGKRTGRDKQGNIYEEIPDSYYYVGSLPAGEASESAHLFQELSVSAEATPSYSLLVSSIDETDYDLSFNLLNKDNVLNGKDFLDKKIYADEEIEYEIADDIVEEVVSFNTLRKYIKEQTELGNISKDKVAKILLADLAISERMYERGKIKITKQLLDVEIKLVKAFSHKFIDHETKEELIALIKELKDNL
;
A
#
# COMPACT_ATOMS: atom_id res chain seq x y z
N MET A 1 8.45 -44.13 -13.24
CA MET A 1 7.60 -43.07 -12.67
C MET A 1 6.25 -43.06 -13.37
N LYS A 2 5.14 -43.04 -12.62
CA LYS A 2 3.79 -42.91 -13.20
C LYS A 2 3.68 -41.55 -13.91
N LYS A 3 3.00 -41.48 -15.06
CA LYS A 3 2.81 -40.24 -15.87
C LYS A 3 2.35 -39.04 -15.03
N GLN A 4 1.58 -39.28 -13.96
CA GLN A 4 1.13 -38.26 -13.01
C GLN A 4 2.28 -37.55 -12.26
N ASN A 5 3.34 -38.27 -11.90
CA ASN A 5 4.48 -37.70 -11.16
C ASN A 5 5.39 -36.88 -12.07
N PHE A 6 5.42 -37.18 -13.38
CA PHE A 6 6.19 -36.39 -14.34
C PHE A 6 5.52 -35.03 -14.61
N PHE A 7 4.19 -35.00 -14.68
CA PHE A 7 3.44 -33.76 -14.90
C PHE A 7 3.51 -32.82 -13.69
N LEU A 8 3.40 -33.35 -12.46
CA LEU A 8 3.57 -32.57 -11.24
C LEU A 8 4.98 -31.99 -11.11
N PHE A 9 6.01 -32.77 -11.48
CA PHE A 9 7.39 -32.30 -11.49
C PHE A 9 7.64 -31.20 -12.53
N LEU A 10 6.99 -31.28 -13.70
CA LEU A 10 7.07 -30.24 -14.73
C LEU A 10 6.38 -28.94 -14.29
N ILE A 11 5.25 -29.04 -13.58
CA ILE A 11 4.55 -27.88 -13.01
C ILE A 11 5.41 -27.21 -11.92
N ILE A 12 6.06 -27.98 -11.05
CA ILE A 12 6.96 -27.44 -10.01
C ILE A 12 8.18 -26.73 -10.65
N ILE A 13 8.74 -27.27 -11.73
CA ILE A 13 9.83 -26.60 -12.48
C ILE A 13 9.33 -25.35 -13.20
N LEU A 14 8.13 -25.37 -13.78
CA LEU A 14 7.56 -24.16 -14.37
C LEU A 14 7.28 -23.09 -13.30
N PHE A 15 6.73 -23.46 -12.15
CA PHE A 15 6.51 -22.52 -11.03
C PHE A 15 7.81 -21.99 -10.46
N SER A 16 8.87 -22.81 -10.33
CA SER A 16 10.16 -22.32 -9.83
C SER A 16 10.88 -21.40 -10.83
N LEU A 17 10.57 -21.47 -12.13
CA LEU A 17 11.05 -20.52 -13.13
C LEU A 17 10.33 -19.16 -13.07
N PHE A 18 9.17 -19.06 -12.40
CA PHE A 18 8.43 -17.80 -12.20
C PHE A 18 8.63 -17.17 -10.81
N ILE A 19 9.32 -17.83 -9.88
CA ILE A 19 9.68 -17.29 -8.55
C ILE A 19 11.13 -16.78 -8.56
N PHE A 20 11.55 -16.14 -9.64
CA PHE A 20 12.69 -15.24 -9.57
C PHE A 20 12.13 -13.85 -9.36
N ASP A 21 12.09 -13.42 -8.11
CA ASP A 21 11.94 -12.01 -7.77
C ASP A 21 12.96 -11.26 -8.59
N LYS A 22 12.50 -10.57 -9.65
CA LYS A 22 13.27 -9.47 -10.18
C LYS A 22 13.31 -8.47 -9.05
N LYS A 23 14.38 -8.51 -8.26
CA LYS A 23 14.74 -7.41 -7.38
C LYS A 23 14.95 -6.21 -8.28
N ILE A 24 13.88 -5.47 -8.52
CA ILE A 24 13.94 -4.12 -9.04
C ILE A 24 14.50 -3.32 -7.88
N PHE A 25 15.82 -3.18 -7.85
CA PHE A 25 16.45 -2.23 -6.96
C PHE A 25 16.10 -0.85 -7.51
N ALA A 26 15.06 -0.23 -6.95
CA ALA A 26 14.90 1.21 -7.00
C ALA A 26 16.05 1.78 -6.16
N PHE A 27 17.17 2.11 -6.80
CA PHE A 27 18.29 2.74 -6.12
C PHE A 27 17.95 4.22 -5.97
N ASP A 28 17.61 4.65 -4.74
CA ASP A 28 17.44 6.07 -4.41
C ASP A 28 18.73 6.88 -4.70
N ASN A 29 19.90 6.22 -4.66
CA ASN A 29 21.20 6.75 -5.05
C ASN A 29 22.08 5.64 -5.69
N PHE A 30 22.76 5.93 -6.81
CA PHE A 30 23.80 5.05 -7.37
C PHE A 30 25.17 5.60 -6.96
N ILE A 31 25.93 4.84 -6.18
CA ILE A 31 27.26 5.24 -5.68
C ILE A 31 28.28 4.17 -6.06
N GLU A 32 29.29 4.56 -6.82
CA GLU A 32 30.44 3.74 -7.16
C GLU A 32 31.73 4.54 -6.91
N ASP A 33 32.54 4.08 -5.95
CA ASP A 33 33.77 4.78 -5.51
C ASP A 33 35.05 4.09 -6.01
N PHE A 34 34.95 2.93 -6.67
CA PHE A 34 36.08 2.17 -7.21
C PHE A 34 37.27 1.97 -6.22
N ASN A 35 36.99 1.93 -4.92
CA ASN A 35 38.00 1.80 -3.86
C ASN A 35 38.50 0.35 -3.79
N SER A 36 39.67 0.09 -4.39
CA SER A 36 40.32 -1.23 -4.50
C SER A 36 39.54 -2.31 -5.27
N ASN A 37 38.25 -2.13 -5.53
CA ASN A 37 37.38 -2.98 -6.35
C ASN A 37 36.11 -2.20 -6.75
N TYR A 38 35.21 -2.83 -7.53
CA TYR A 38 33.84 -2.32 -7.70
C TYR A 38 33.09 -2.35 -6.37
N SER A 39 32.49 -1.23 -5.97
CA SER A 39 31.57 -1.17 -4.82
C SER A 39 30.40 -2.13 -5.02
N ASN A 40 29.91 -2.25 -6.26
CA ASN A 40 28.80 -3.14 -6.62
C ASN A 40 29.13 -3.95 -7.89
N PRO A 41 29.83 -5.09 -7.78
CA PRO A 41 30.29 -5.85 -8.95
C PRO A 41 29.17 -6.31 -9.90
N GLY A 42 27.97 -6.57 -9.38
CA GLY A 42 26.81 -6.98 -10.20
C GLY A 42 26.24 -5.88 -11.10
N LEU A 43 26.62 -4.62 -10.87
CA LEU A 43 26.16 -3.47 -11.65
C LEU A 43 26.99 -3.22 -12.91
N TRP A 44 28.08 -3.95 -13.14
CA TRP A 44 29.01 -3.68 -14.24
C TRP A 44 29.22 -4.88 -15.16
N ASN A 45 29.02 -4.65 -16.46
CA ASN A 45 29.45 -5.52 -17.55
C ASN A 45 30.85 -5.12 -18.00
N VAL A 46 31.84 -5.91 -17.59
CA VAL A 46 33.25 -5.61 -17.79
C VAL A 46 33.79 -6.31 -19.05
N ASN A 47 34.34 -5.53 -19.98
CA ASN A 47 34.96 -6.05 -21.20
C ASN A 47 36.43 -5.62 -21.27
N PRO A 48 37.39 -6.51 -20.95
CA PRO A 48 38.81 -6.13 -20.85
C PRO A 48 39.46 -5.83 -22.20
N ASN A 49 38.92 -6.34 -23.32
CA ASN A 49 39.31 -5.96 -24.68
C ASN A 49 40.84 -5.80 -24.91
N GLN A 50 41.61 -6.85 -24.62
CA GLN A 50 43.08 -6.90 -24.74
C GLN A 50 43.88 -5.83 -23.96
N GLY A 51 43.23 -4.93 -23.21
CA GLY A 51 43.91 -4.00 -22.32
C GLY A 51 43.81 -4.41 -20.87
N GLU A 52 44.01 -3.44 -19.98
CA GLU A 52 44.16 -3.66 -18.54
C GLU A 52 43.18 -2.78 -17.78
N ILE A 53 42.53 -3.39 -16.79
CA ILE A 53 41.66 -2.73 -15.82
C ILE A 53 42.28 -2.98 -14.44
N ASN A 54 42.82 -1.94 -13.85
CA ASN A 54 43.50 -2.00 -12.56
C ASN A 54 42.76 -1.14 -11.53
N PHE A 55 42.72 -1.59 -10.29
CA PHE A 55 42.17 -0.81 -9.18
C PHE A 55 43.30 -0.23 -8.34
N SER A 56 43.09 1.00 -7.86
CA SER A 56 43.88 1.63 -6.82
C SER A 56 43.02 1.79 -5.56
N ASP A 57 43.59 2.33 -4.48
CA ASP A 57 42.83 2.61 -3.25
C ASP A 57 41.70 3.63 -3.44
N ARG A 58 41.64 4.33 -4.59
CA ARG A 58 40.69 5.43 -4.83
C ARG A 58 40.13 5.50 -6.25
N SER A 59 40.47 4.55 -7.12
CA SER A 59 40.14 4.69 -8.53
C SER A 59 40.19 3.37 -9.29
N ILE A 60 39.44 3.32 -10.39
CA ILE A 60 39.63 2.34 -11.45
C ILE A 60 40.43 2.97 -12.60
N ILE A 61 41.43 2.24 -13.11
CA ILE A 61 42.36 2.70 -14.15
C ILE A 61 42.27 1.77 -15.35
N LEU A 62 41.88 2.33 -16.49
CA LEU A 62 41.77 1.64 -17.78
C LEU A 62 42.93 2.06 -18.68
N SER A 63 43.63 1.09 -19.26
CA SER A 63 44.73 1.35 -20.19
C SER A 63 44.86 0.27 -21.27
N SER A 64 45.53 0.61 -22.39
CA SER A 64 45.87 -0.37 -23.42
C SER A 64 47.03 0.11 -24.31
N SER A 65 47.84 -0.85 -24.74
CA SER A 65 48.84 -0.72 -25.82
C SER A 65 48.53 -1.64 -27.01
N LYS A 66 47.31 -2.19 -27.07
CA LYS A 66 46.86 -3.18 -28.06
C LYS A 66 45.90 -2.57 -29.08
N LYS A 67 45.29 -3.43 -29.92
CA LYS A 67 44.30 -3.02 -30.93
C LYS A 67 42.99 -2.53 -30.34
N SER A 68 42.68 -2.87 -29.10
CA SER A 68 41.41 -2.52 -28.46
C SER A 68 41.66 -1.98 -27.05
N PHE A 69 40.66 -1.29 -26.52
CA PHE A 69 40.69 -0.70 -25.17
C PHE A 69 39.63 -1.38 -24.29
N PRO A 70 39.90 -1.56 -22.99
CA PRO A 70 38.89 -2.06 -22.07
C PRO A 70 37.70 -1.10 -22.00
N PHE A 71 36.52 -1.63 -21.75
CA PHE A 71 35.37 -0.78 -21.44
C PHE A 71 34.45 -1.47 -20.45
N ILE A 72 33.80 -0.67 -19.61
CA ILE A 72 32.78 -1.12 -18.67
C ILE A 72 31.48 -0.38 -18.94
N VAL A 73 30.37 -1.10 -18.79
CA VAL A 73 29.01 -0.59 -18.99
C VAL A 73 28.17 -1.01 -17.80
N ASN A 74 27.27 -0.17 -17.32
CA ASN A 74 26.31 -0.60 -16.32
C ASN A 74 25.43 -1.76 -16.85
N SER A 75 25.16 -2.76 -16.02
CA SER A 75 24.43 -3.98 -16.39
C SER A 75 22.91 -3.80 -16.39
N GLN A 76 22.42 -2.73 -15.76
CA GLN A 76 21.01 -2.40 -15.61
C GLN A 76 20.80 -0.91 -15.92
N ASN A 77 19.60 -0.54 -16.40
CA ASN A 77 19.22 0.86 -16.60
C ASN A 77 19.42 1.66 -15.30
N LEU A 78 19.94 2.89 -15.41
CA LEU A 78 20.12 3.78 -14.26
C LEU A 78 18.81 4.16 -13.57
N ASN A 79 17.65 3.96 -14.22
CA ASN A 79 16.31 4.25 -13.69
C ASN A 79 16.21 5.65 -13.05
N LEU A 80 16.75 6.65 -13.74
CA LEU A 80 16.69 8.04 -13.29
C LEU A 80 15.32 8.60 -13.64
N ASP A 81 14.57 9.01 -12.63
CA ASP A 81 13.29 9.70 -12.77
C ASP A 81 13.32 11.01 -11.95
N GLY A 82 12.53 12.00 -12.39
CA GLY A 82 12.48 13.31 -11.74
C GLY A 82 13.76 14.15 -11.91
N ASP A 83 14.00 15.03 -10.94
CA ASP A 83 15.21 15.86 -10.88
C ASP A 83 16.36 15.02 -10.27
N PHE A 84 17.55 15.09 -10.85
CA PHE A 84 18.71 14.32 -10.39
C PHE A 84 20.03 15.02 -10.67
N GLU A 85 21.07 14.62 -9.96
CA GLU A 85 22.45 15.03 -10.18
C GLU A 85 23.31 13.80 -10.48
N ILE A 86 24.16 13.90 -11.50
CA ILE A 86 25.24 12.94 -11.76
C ILE A 86 26.55 13.67 -11.53
N GLU A 87 27.35 13.23 -10.56
CA GLU A 87 28.70 13.72 -10.31
C GLU A 87 29.71 12.60 -10.56
N LEU A 88 30.82 12.91 -11.22
CA LEU A 88 31.94 11.97 -11.34
C LEU A 88 33.28 12.70 -11.33
N SER A 89 34.29 12.05 -10.75
CA SER A 89 35.69 12.51 -10.78
C SER A 89 36.52 11.59 -11.67
N PHE A 90 37.32 12.19 -12.55
CA PHE A 90 38.17 11.45 -13.47
C PHE A 90 39.48 12.18 -13.77
N LYS A 91 40.42 11.44 -14.32
CA LYS A 91 41.71 11.95 -14.78
C LYS A 91 42.24 11.14 -15.95
N TYR A 92 42.89 11.81 -16.90
CA TYR A 92 43.68 11.12 -17.91
C TYR A 92 45.16 11.01 -17.48
N GLY A 93 45.77 9.86 -17.75
CA GLY A 93 47.18 9.61 -17.43
C GLY A 93 48.11 10.17 -18.49
N SER A 94 48.25 9.45 -19.62
CA SER A 94 49.08 9.85 -20.74
C SER A 94 48.23 9.92 -22.01
N PRO A 95 48.14 11.08 -22.69
CA PRO A 95 47.39 11.25 -23.93
C PRO A 95 48.16 10.63 -25.11
N PHE A 96 47.49 9.81 -25.92
CA PHE A 96 48.08 9.17 -27.11
C PHE A 96 47.20 9.36 -28.35
N ASN A 97 47.61 8.77 -29.49
CA ASN A 97 46.92 8.92 -30.78
C ASN A 97 45.46 8.45 -30.77
N PHE A 98 45.10 7.56 -29.84
CA PHE A 98 43.74 7.05 -29.71
C PHE A 98 43.18 7.36 -28.33
N GLY A 99 41.94 7.80 -28.32
CA GLY A 99 41.28 8.27 -27.11
C GLY A 99 40.44 7.23 -26.41
N SER A 100 40.20 7.52 -25.15
CA SER A 100 39.22 6.87 -24.30
C SER A 100 38.30 7.96 -23.75
N GLY A 101 37.18 7.54 -23.15
CA GLY A 101 36.20 8.49 -22.67
C GLY A 101 35.15 7.88 -21.77
N ILE A 102 34.23 8.75 -21.35
CA ILE A 102 33.04 8.41 -20.59
C ILE A 102 31.86 8.89 -21.41
N ASN A 103 30.83 8.07 -21.52
CA ASN A 103 29.67 8.37 -22.33
C ASN A 103 28.39 8.00 -21.60
N PHE A 104 27.47 8.95 -21.51
CA PHE A 104 26.13 8.75 -20.99
C PHE A 104 25.16 8.70 -22.16
N TYR A 105 24.37 7.64 -22.24
CA TYR A 105 23.61 7.34 -23.45
C TYR A 105 22.25 6.69 -23.18
N THR A 106 21.38 6.81 -24.18
CA THR A 106 20.12 6.07 -24.30
C THR A 106 20.25 5.04 -25.41
N GLU A 107 19.20 4.25 -25.63
CA GLU A 107 19.09 3.37 -26.81
C GLU A 107 19.25 4.13 -28.14
N ASN A 108 18.92 5.42 -28.16
CA ASN A 108 18.98 6.28 -29.34
C ASN A 108 20.35 6.97 -29.53
N GLY A 109 21.31 6.74 -28.62
CA GLY A 109 22.66 7.27 -28.73
C GLY A 109 23.10 8.11 -27.54
N SER A 110 24.26 8.76 -27.71
CA SER A 110 24.92 9.55 -26.66
C SER A 110 24.13 10.80 -26.31
N ILE A 111 24.08 11.17 -25.04
CA ILE A 111 23.55 12.46 -24.58
C ILE A 111 24.71 13.41 -24.32
N PHE A 112 25.67 13.00 -23.50
CA PHE A 112 26.89 13.73 -23.22
C PHE A 112 28.05 12.78 -22.96
N GLY A 113 29.26 13.27 -23.23
CA GLY A 113 30.46 12.51 -22.98
C GLY A 113 31.69 13.38 -22.87
N VAL A 114 32.73 12.77 -22.29
CA VAL A 114 34.08 13.32 -22.22
C VAL A 114 35.02 12.41 -22.98
N TRP A 115 35.97 13.01 -23.69
CA TRP A 115 36.93 12.30 -24.50
C TRP A 115 38.28 13.00 -24.46
N GLN A 116 39.36 12.23 -24.45
CA GLN A 116 40.68 12.77 -24.73
C GLN A 116 41.53 11.84 -25.60
N ASP A 117 42.13 12.43 -26.63
CA ASP A 117 43.29 11.92 -27.34
C ASP A 117 44.27 13.06 -27.62
N ASN A 118 45.41 12.77 -28.25
CA ASN A 118 46.44 13.78 -28.52
C ASN A 118 46.11 14.72 -29.70
N VAL A 119 45.05 14.47 -30.47
CA VAL A 119 44.59 15.31 -31.58
C VAL A 119 43.48 16.23 -31.11
N GLU A 120 42.43 15.65 -30.54
CA GLU A 120 41.21 16.31 -30.11
C GLU A 120 41.33 16.96 -28.74
N LYS A 121 42.40 16.66 -27.99
CA LYS A 121 42.62 17.13 -26.61
C LYS A 121 41.47 16.71 -25.70
N LEU A 122 41.45 17.19 -24.46
CA LEU A 122 40.29 16.99 -23.60
C LEU A 122 39.13 17.78 -24.19
N ARG A 123 38.03 17.10 -24.46
CA ARG A 123 36.78 17.73 -24.91
C ARG A 123 35.57 17.13 -24.22
N TYR A 124 34.57 17.97 -24.03
CA TYR A 124 33.26 17.59 -23.54
C TYR A 124 32.26 17.93 -24.63
N PHE A 125 31.38 16.98 -24.89
CA PHE A 125 30.44 17.08 -25.97
C PHE A 125 29.06 16.64 -25.52
N THR A 126 28.04 17.14 -26.21
CA THR A 126 26.65 16.78 -26.00
C THR A 126 25.88 16.77 -27.30
N ASN A 127 24.84 15.94 -27.38
CA ASN A 127 23.84 15.98 -28.44
C ASN A 127 22.60 16.79 -28.04
N LEU A 128 22.63 17.45 -26.87
CA LEU A 128 21.59 18.35 -26.41
C LEU A 128 21.75 19.72 -27.05
N CYS A 129 20.61 20.37 -27.27
CA CYS A 129 20.57 21.76 -27.70
C CYS A 129 20.78 22.70 -26.53
N THR A 130 21.37 23.86 -26.78
CA THR A 130 21.46 24.94 -25.79
C THR A 130 20.12 25.66 -25.68
N ASP A 131 19.87 26.31 -24.55
CA ASP A 131 18.74 27.21 -24.36
C ASP A 131 18.66 28.32 -25.43
N GLN A 132 19.82 28.76 -25.95
CA GLN A 132 19.94 29.74 -27.03
C GLN A 132 19.72 29.18 -28.45
N ASN A 133 19.78 27.86 -28.66
CA ASN A 133 19.64 27.24 -29.98
C ASN A 133 18.88 25.91 -29.91
N GLN A 134 17.56 26.00 -29.79
CA GLN A 134 16.66 24.84 -29.62
C GLN A 134 16.56 23.89 -30.83
N ASN A 135 17.03 24.30 -32.01
CA ASN A 135 16.96 23.52 -33.26
C ASN A 135 18.34 23.01 -33.71
N CYS A 136 19.24 22.76 -32.76
CA CYS A 136 20.56 22.22 -33.05
C CYS A 136 20.47 20.81 -33.68
N THR A 137 21.45 20.45 -34.51
CA THR A 137 21.56 19.10 -35.08
C THR A 137 22.95 18.55 -34.85
N GLY A 138 23.03 17.33 -34.32
CA GLY A 138 24.28 16.61 -34.13
C GLY A 138 25.03 16.97 -32.84
N THR A 139 26.28 16.51 -32.77
CA THR A 139 27.12 16.64 -31.58
C THR A 139 27.76 18.03 -31.48
N SER A 140 27.53 18.70 -30.37
CA SER A 140 28.14 19.99 -30.01
C SER A 140 29.26 19.79 -29.01
N ILE A 141 30.43 20.39 -29.27
CA ILE A 141 31.54 20.47 -28.30
C ILE A 141 31.39 21.78 -27.55
N PHE A 142 31.13 21.72 -26.24
CA PHE A 142 30.93 22.92 -25.41
C PHE A 142 32.17 23.27 -24.56
N TYR A 143 33.13 22.36 -24.44
CA TYR A 143 34.43 22.62 -23.83
C TYR A 143 35.52 21.83 -24.53
N LYS A 144 36.68 22.45 -24.77
CA LYS A 144 37.88 21.81 -25.31
C LYS A 144 39.14 22.51 -24.83
N THR A 145 40.13 21.75 -24.38
CA THR A 145 41.42 22.29 -23.97
C THR A 145 42.35 22.51 -25.17
N VAL A 146 43.33 23.43 -25.01
CA VAL A 146 44.34 23.69 -26.04
C VAL A 146 45.44 22.60 -26.03
N ASN A 147 45.84 22.19 -24.83
CA ASN A 147 46.85 21.17 -24.60
C ASN A 147 46.20 19.91 -24.04
N ASN A 148 46.93 18.80 -24.07
CA ASN A 148 46.46 17.60 -23.39
C ASN A 148 46.38 17.89 -21.88
N ASP A 149 45.29 17.46 -21.25
CA ASP A 149 45.04 17.68 -19.83
C ASP A 149 45.20 16.38 -19.05
N THR A 150 46.02 16.40 -18.02
CA THR A 150 46.28 15.27 -17.11
C THR A 150 45.96 15.63 -15.67
N ASN A 151 45.27 16.75 -15.44
CA ASN A 151 44.71 17.09 -14.16
C ASN A 151 43.48 16.22 -13.86
N SER A 152 43.13 16.14 -12.59
CA SER A 152 41.84 15.58 -12.18
C SER A 152 40.76 16.62 -12.42
N HIS A 153 39.60 16.16 -12.87
CA HIS A 153 38.42 16.98 -13.10
C HIS A 153 37.20 16.35 -12.44
N THR A 154 36.33 17.19 -11.92
CA THR A 154 34.97 16.79 -11.52
C THR A 154 33.99 17.34 -12.54
N ILE A 155 33.07 16.50 -13.01
CA ILE A 155 31.95 16.93 -13.83
C ILE A 155 30.63 16.63 -13.12
N LYS A 156 29.72 17.62 -13.13
CA LYS A 156 28.36 17.49 -12.61
C LYS A 156 27.34 17.75 -13.70
N TYR A 157 26.31 16.92 -13.75
CA TYR A 157 25.13 17.08 -14.60
C TYR A 157 23.91 17.21 -13.71
N ASN A 158 23.39 18.42 -13.58
CA ASN A 158 22.21 18.71 -12.76
C ASN A 158 21.01 18.78 -13.71
N TYR A 159 20.16 17.76 -13.66
CA TYR A 159 18.91 17.71 -14.38
C TYR A 159 17.79 18.19 -13.47
N SER A 160 17.21 19.35 -13.79
CA SER A 160 16.06 19.88 -13.06
C SER A 160 15.13 20.64 -13.99
N GLN A 161 13.83 20.48 -13.81
CA GLN A 161 12.80 21.14 -14.64
C GLN A 161 13.03 20.90 -16.14
N ASN A 162 13.35 19.64 -16.50
CA ASN A 162 13.66 19.21 -17.86
C ASN A 162 14.87 19.88 -18.52
N LYS A 163 15.81 20.45 -17.75
CA LYS A 163 17.03 21.07 -18.27
C LYS A 163 18.28 20.51 -17.59
N TYR A 164 19.36 20.41 -18.34
CA TYR A 164 20.69 20.12 -17.82
C TYR A 164 21.47 21.40 -17.58
N ASN A 165 22.04 21.54 -16.38
CA ASN A 165 23.15 22.43 -16.11
C ASN A 165 24.42 21.58 -15.90
N ILE A 166 25.44 21.81 -16.72
CA ILE A 166 26.67 21.02 -16.73
C ILE A 166 27.81 21.86 -16.17
N TYR A 167 28.43 21.35 -15.11
CA TYR A 167 29.54 21.99 -14.41
C TYR A 167 30.81 21.18 -14.60
N ILE A 168 31.94 21.87 -14.82
CA ILE A 168 33.27 21.25 -14.79
C ILE A 168 34.09 22.03 -13.77
N ASP A 169 34.66 21.32 -12.79
CA ASP A 169 35.43 21.90 -11.70
C ASP A 169 34.66 23.04 -10.99
N ASN A 170 33.36 22.80 -10.77
CA ASN A 170 32.37 23.72 -10.19
C ASN A 170 32.06 24.98 -11.03
N GLN A 171 32.54 25.07 -12.28
CA GLN A 171 32.17 26.13 -13.20
C GLN A 171 31.05 25.67 -14.12
N LEU A 172 29.93 26.42 -14.17
CA LEU A 172 28.86 26.19 -15.15
C LEU A 172 29.37 26.48 -16.56
N LEU A 173 29.26 25.51 -17.46
CA LEU A 173 29.74 25.63 -18.84
C LEU A 173 28.65 25.41 -19.90
N PHE A 174 27.55 24.76 -19.54
CA PHE A 174 26.48 24.48 -20.47
C PHE A 174 25.12 24.42 -19.76
N THR A 175 24.11 25.03 -20.38
CA THR A 175 22.70 24.90 -20.03
C THR A 175 21.93 24.41 -21.25
N SER A 176 21.18 23.31 -21.12
CA SER A 176 20.39 22.78 -22.22
C SER A 176 19.08 23.55 -22.42
N SER A 177 18.51 23.43 -23.62
CA SER A 177 17.07 23.61 -23.81
C SER A 177 16.29 22.57 -23.00
N GLU A 178 14.97 22.76 -22.88
CA GLU A 178 14.11 21.72 -22.31
C GLU A 178 14.26 20.41 -23.12
N THR A 179 14.39 19.30 -22.42
CA THR A 179 14.63 17.98 -22.99
C THR A 179 14.12 16.90 -22.04
N ASN A 180 13.57 15.83 -22.60
CA ASN A 180 13.19 14.63 -21.84
C ASN A 180 14.22 13.49 -22.00
N LEU A 181 15.40 13.80 -22.56
CA LEU A 181 16.47 12.82 -22.76
C LEU A 181 17.20 12.58 -21.44
N ILE A 182 16.90 11.45 -20.80
CA ILE A 182 17.52 11.01 -19.56
C ILE A 182 18.49 9.84 -19.85
N PRO A 183 19.73 9.84 -19.33
CA PRO A 183 20.68 8.77 -19.59
C PRO A 183 20.22 7.48 -18.94
N LYS A 184 20.19 6.40 -19.74
CA LYS A 184 19.87 5.06 -19.26
C LYS A 184 21.12 4.24 -18.92
N ASN A 185 22.24 4.60 -19.54
CA ASN A 185 23.49 3.85 -19.45
C ASN A 185 24.72 4.75 -19.40
N ILE A 186 25.78 4.22 -18.80
CA ILE A 186 27.12 4.80 -18.72
C ILE A 186 28.09 3.80 -19.34
N ARG A 187 28.95 4.28 -20.23
CA ARG A 187 30.12 3.54 -20.72
C ARG A 187 31.39 4.27 -20.34
N ILE A 188 32.34 3.55 -19.77
CA ILE A 188 33.67 4.05 -19.44
C ILE A 188 34.68 3.24 -20.26
N GLY A 189 35.57 3.93 -20.98
CA GLY A 189 36.53 3.32 -21.90
C GLY A 189 36.10 3.40 -23.36
N ASN A 190 36.52 2.43 -24.17
CA ASN A 190 36.31 2.48 -25.62
C ASN A 190 36.15 1.08 -26.23
N SER A 191 35.03 0.84 -26.92
CA SER A 191 34.72 -0.46 -27.54
C SER A 191 35.32 -0.65 -28.94
N TYR A 192 35.99 0.37 -29.49
CA TYR A 192 36.53 0.33 -30.85
C TYR A 192 37.76 -0.57 -30.96
N VAL A 193 37.90 -1.26 -32.10
CA VAL A 193 39.03 -2.15 -32.41
C VAL A 193 39.78 -1.62 -33.63
N LEU A 194 41.06 -1.34 -33.44
CA LEU A 194 42.00 -0.86 -34.45
C LEU A 194 42.53 -2.00 -35.32
N SER A 195 42.98 -1.65 -36.52
CA SER A 195 43.67 -2.57 -37.42
C SER A 195 45.07 -2.97 -36.89
N THR A 196 45.74 -2.09 -36.16
CA THR A 196 47.10 -2.27 -35.62
C THR A 196 47.17 -1.95 -34.13
N ASN A 197 48.16 -2.51 -33.42
CA ASN A 197 48.41 -2.14 -32.02
C ASN A 197 48.68 -0.64 -31.93
N ASN A 198 48.14 0.00 -30.91
CA ASN A 198 48.42 1.40 -30.62
C ASN A 198 48.37 1.66 -29.12
N VAL A 199 48.94 2.78 -28.69
CA VAL A 199 48.82 3.23 -27.31
C VAL A 199 47.59 4.12 -27.21
N TRP A 200 46.75 3.85 -26.23
CA TRP A 200 45.51 4.57 -25.97
C TRP A 200 45.69 5.49 -24.78
N ALA A 201 44.92 6.57 -24.73
CA ALA A 201 44.86 7.43 -23.56
C ALA A 201 44.40 6.63 -22.32
N THR A 202 45.22 6.65 -21.26
CA THR A 202 44.86 6.05 -19.97
C THR A 202 43.75 6.87 -19.31
N LEU A 203 42.71 6.21 -18.81
CA LEU A 203 41.58 6.84 -18.11
C LEU A 203 41.49 6.30 -16.69
N SER A 204 41.48 7.20 -15.71
CA SER A 204 41.23 6.91 -14.30
C SER A 204 39.90 7.52 -13.89
N ILE A 205 39.04 6.76 -13.24
CA ILE A 205 37.79 7.25 -12.63
C ILE A 205 37.91 7.03 -11.13
N ASP A 206 37.73 8.09 -10.35
CA ASP A 206 37.75 8.00 -8.91
C ASP A 206 36.38 7.54 -8.41
N TYR A 207 35.31 8.22 -8.82
CA TYR A 207 33.94 7.85 -8.44
C TYR A 207 32.89 8.28 -9.47
N ILE A 208 31.70 7.68 -9.37
CA ILE A 208 30.46 8.08 -10.02
C ILE A 208 29.34 8.05 -8.99
N HIS A 209 28.76 9.21 -8.71
CA HIS A 209 27.62 9.37 -7.82
C HIS A 209 26.43 9.87 -8.63
N ILE A 210 25.29 9.23 -8.45
CA ILE A 210 24.01 9.70 -8.98
C ILE A 210 23.06 9.83 -7.80
N THR A 211 22.53 11.03 -7.63
CA THR A 211 21.67 11.39 -6.52
C THR A 211 20.35 11.90 -7.06
N SER A 212 19.24 11.31 -6.65
CA SER A 212 17.93 11.93 -6.90
C SER A 212 17.85 13.24 -6.11
N LEU A 213 17.54 14.34 -6.80
CA LEU A 213 17.37 15.65 -6.17
C LEU A 213 15.99 15.79 -5.50
N GLY A 214 15.20 14.71 -5.52
CA GLY A 214 13.89 14.66 -4.93
C GLY A 214 12.77 15.07 -5.88
N LYS A 215 11.55 14.81 -5.44
CA LYS A 215 10.32 15.20 -6.14
C LYS A 215 9.33 15.74 -5.13
N THR A 216 8.60 16.79 -5.47
CA THR A 216 7.52 17.34 -4.64
C THR A 216 6.28 17.57 -5.48
N LEU A 217 5.16 17.04 -5.01
CA LEU A 217 3.83 17.23 -5.57
C LEU A 217 3.16 18.46 -4.94
N ASN A 218 2.32 19.14 -5.72
CA ASN A 218 1.59 20.32 -5.24
C ASN A 218 0.30 19.91 -4.51
N VAL A 219 0.44 19.15 -3.42
CA VAL A 219 -0.69 18.78 -2.55
C VAL A 219 -1.04 20.00 -1.68
N PRO A 220 -2.29 20.48 -1.69
CA PRO A 220 -2.69 21.60 -0.85
C PRO A 220 -2.53 21.25 0.62
N PHE A 221 -2.20 22.26 1.44
CA PHE A 221 -2.03 22.10 2.87
C PHE A 221 -3.30 22.57 3.60
N TYR A 222 -3.79 21.74 4.50
CA TYR A 222 -4.78 22.10 5.50
C TYR A 222 -4.25 21.73 6.88
N SER A 223 -4.37 22.64 7.84
CA SER A 223 -4.08 22.36 9.24
C SER A 223 -5.36 21.91 9.94
N GLN A 224 -5.29 20.86 10.76
CA GLN A 224 -6.41 20.48 11.64
C GLN A 224 -6.64 21.53 12.73
N ASN A 225 -5.62 22.33 13.04
CA ASN A 225 -5.61 23.38 14.06
C ASN A 225 -6.09 24.75 13.54
N ASP A 226 -6.59 24.82 12.29
CA ASP A 226 -7.05 26.09 11.71
C ASP A 226 -8.26 26.63 12.52
N PRO A 227 -8.24 27.89 13.00
CA PRO A 227 -9.33 28.45 13.79
C PRO A 227 -10.72 28.44 13.11
N ALA A 228 -10.78 28.29 11.79
CA ALA A 228 -12.04 28.17 11.05
C ALA A 228 -12.80 26.87 11.33
N TRP A 229 -12.12 25.82 11.80
CA TRP A 229 -12.72 24.51 12.06
C TRP A 229 -12.10 23.69 13.19
N GLY A 230 -10.92 24.05 13.70
CA GLY A 230 -10.21 23.28 14.72
C GLY A 230 -11.07 23.01 15.94
N ASN A 231 -11.86 24.00 16.40
CA ASN A 231 -12.78 23.86 17.53
C ASN A 231 -14.16 23.24 17.18
N ASP A 232 -14.38 22.83 15.92
CA ASP A 232 -15.61 22.12 15.55
C ASP A 232 -15.53 20.67 16.05
N GLU A 233 -16.65 20.10 16.47
CA GLU A 233 -16.71 18.71 16.95
C GLU A 233 -16.28 17.73 15.84
N TYR A 234 -15.25 16.92 16.14
CA TYR A 234 -14.83 15.81 15.29
C TYR A 234 -15.80 14.64 15.40
N ASP A 235 -16.27 14.11 14.27
CA ASP A 235 -17.25 13.02 14.25
C ASP A 235 -18.42 13.30 15.23
N HIS A 236 -18.75 12.38 16.14
CA HIS A 236 -19.71 12.51 17.20
C HIS A 236 -18.97 12.40 18.53
N ALA A 237 -17.77 12.98 18.62
CA ALA A 237 -16.86 12.79 19.74
C ALA A 237 -17.48 13.11 21.10
N ASN A 238 -18.43 14.06 21.21
CA ASN A 238 -19.14 14.26 22.48
C ASN A 238 -19.88 13.01 22.98
N GLY A 239 -20.18 12.05 22.10
CA GLY A 239 -20.82 10.78 22.41
C GLY A 239 -19.88 9.69 22.95
N TRP A 240 -18.57 9.75 22.65
CA TRP A 240 -17.59 8.72 23.05
C TRP A 240 -16.38 9.26 23.82
N ILE A 241 -16.14 10.57 23.84
CA ILE A 241 -14.99 11.21 24.50
C ILE A 241 -14.97 10.99 26.03
N SER A 242 -16.12 10.69 26.65
CA SER A 242 -16.17 10.37 28.08
C SER A 242 -15.34 9.13 28.46
N GLU A 243 -15.00 8.30 27.49
CA GLU A 243 -14.10 7.14 27.61
C GLU A 243 -12.61 7.56 27.63
N TYR A 244 -12.32 8.83 27.33
CA TYR A 244 -10.99 9.44 27.21
C TYR A 244 -10.82 10.65 28.15
N PRO A 245 -10.62 10.45 29.47
CA PRO A 245 -10.53 11.54 30.42
C PRO A 245 -9.41 12.53 30.07
N GLY A 246 -9.77 13.80 29.85
CA GLY A 246 -8.82 14.88 29.56
C GLY A 246 -8.57 15.14 28.07
N SER A 247 -9.32 14.53 27.17
CA SER A 247 -9.30 14.86 25.74
C SER A 247 -10.44 15.82 25.36
N GLU A 248 -10.23 16.67 24.36
CA GLU A 248 -11.25 17.56 23.79
C GLU A 248 -11.89 16.89 22.54
N PRO A 249 -13.19 17.14 22.23
CA PRO A 249 -13.96 16.38 21.22
C PRO A 249 -13.89 16.97 19.80
N ASP A 250 -12.81 17.64 19.46
CA ASP A 250 -12.71 18.58 18.33
C ASP A 250 -11.68 18.15 17.27
N ILE A 251 -11.75 18.81 16.11
CA ILE A 251 -10.95 18.47 14.93
C ILE A 251 -9.46 18.71 15.19
N ASP A 252 -9.10 19.71 15.98
CA ASP A 252 -7.72 19.98 16.37
C ASP A 252 -7.09 18.83 17.17
N HIS A 253 -7.85 18.05 17.94
CA HIS A 253 -7.32 16.91 18.71
C HIS A 253 -7.41 15.56 17.99
N TRP A 254 -8.37 15.37 17.08
CA TRP A 254 -8.65 14.05 16.47
C TRP A 254 -8.67 14.03 14.93
N GLY A 255 -8.53 15.20 14.29
CA GLY A 255 -8.80 15.39 12.87
C GLY A 255 -7.69 15.02 11.89
N CYS A 256 -6.57 14.44 12.33
CA CYS A 256 -5.40 14.22 11.47
C CYS A 256 -5.69 13.40 10.20
N ALA A 257 -6.41 12.28 10.34
CA ALA A 257 -6.74 11.40 9.21
C ALA A 257 -7.70 12.07 8.21
N MET A 258 -8.74 12.71 8.74
CA MET A 258 -9.77 13.41 7.95
C MET A 258 -9.20 14.64 7.24
N THR A 259 -8.34 15.41 7.91
CA THR A 259 -7.63 16.55 7.31
C THR A 259 -6.68 16.09 6.20
N SER A 260 -5.96 14.98 6.41
CA SER A 260 -5.12 14.35 5.38
C SER A 260 -5.94 13.89 4.17
N ALA A 261 -7.12 13.30 4.40
CA ALA A 261 -8.04 12.93 3.32
C ALA A 261 -8.50 14.14 2.51
N ALA A 262 -8.85 15.25 3.16
CA ALA A 262 -9.24 16.49 2.48
C ALA A 262 -8.12 17.03 1.57
N MET A 263 -6.86 16.99 2.02
CA MET A 263 -5.70 17.40 1.23
C MET A 263 -5.52 16.55 -0.04
N VAL A 264 -5.58 15.23 0.09
CA VAL A 264 -5.38 14.31 -1.04
C VAL A 264 -6.56 14.33 -2.01
N LEU A 265 -7.81 14.42 -1.52
CA LEU A 265 -8.99 14.60 -2.39
C LEU A 265 -8.87 15.88 -3.24
N ASN A 266 -8.48 17.00 -2.64
CA ASN A 266 -8.27 18.25 -3.39
C ASN A 266 -7.14 18.13 -4.41
N TYR A 267 -6.05 17.42 -4.10
CA TYR A 267 -4.98 17.17 -5.06
C TYR A 267 -5.50 16.44 -6.32
N PHE A 268 -6.43 15.51 -6.14
CA PHE A 268 -7.12 14.85 -7.25
C PHE A 268 -8.23 15.70 -7.88
N GLY A 269 -8.35 16.99 -7.57
CA GLY A 269 -9.36 17.88 -8.13
C GLY A 269 -10.77 17.63 -7.62
N ILE A 270 -10.90 17.03 -6.43
CA ILE A 270 -12.16 16.90 -5.70
C ILE A 270 -12.15 17.99 -4.63
N ASP A 271 -12.59 19.17 -5.03
CA ASP A 271 -12.49 20.42 -4.26
C ASP A 271 -13.84 20.90 -3.71
N VAL A 272 -14.91 20.11 -3.90
CA VAL A 272 -16.24 20.36 -3.34
C VAL A 272 -16.87 19.07 -2.79
N THR A 273 -17.75 19.22 -1.80
CA THR A 273 -18.65 18.15 -1.34
C THR A 273 -19.81 17.96 -2.33
N PRO A 274 -20.58 16.87 -2.26
CA PRO A 274 -21.72 16.65 -3.15
C PRO A 274 -22.82 17.72 -3.05
N ASN A 275 -22.85 18.48 -1.96
CA ASN A 275 -23.73 19.64 -1.77
C ASN A 275 -23.13 20.94 -2.36
N ASN A 276 -22.02 20.83 -3.09
CA ASN A 276 -21.31 21.93 -3.74
C ASN A 276 -20.71 22.96 -2.75
N GLU A 277 -20.38 22.52 -1.53
CA GLU A 277 -19.59 23.30 -0.57
C GLU A 277 -18.10 23.03 -0.79
N PRO A 278 -17.19 24.00 -0.56
CA PRO A 278 -15.76 23.76 -0.68
C PRO A 278 -15.31 22.59 0.19
N LEU A 279 -14.53 21.65 -0.34
CA LEU A 279 -14.04 20.48 0.38
C LEU A 279 -12.81 20.86 1.21
N ASN A 280 -13.00 20.98 2.51
CA ASN A 280 -11.98 21.29 3.51
C ASN A 280 -12.26 20.42 4.78
N PRO A 281 -11.43 20.49 5.82
CA PRO A 281 -11.62 19.64 7.00
C PRO A 281 -13.02 19.79 7.65
N LYS A 282 -13.55 21.01 7.72
CA LYS A 282 -14.91 21.25 8.24
C LYS A 282 -15.98 20.51 7.46
N THR A 283 -16.05 20.78 6.16
CA THR A 283 -17.14 20.29 5.30
C THR A 283 -17.01 18.79 5.02
N LEU A 284 -15.78 18.26 5.04
CA LEU A 284 -15.56 16.81 4.99
C LEU A 284 -16.04 16.13 6.29
N ASN A 285 -15.69 16.67 7.46
CA ASN A 285 -16.19 16.17 8.74
C ASN A 285 -17.73 16.23 8.81
N GLU A 286 -18.33 17.35 8.41
CA GLU A 286 -19.79 17.50 8.33
C GLU A 286 -20.42 16.51 7.36
N TRP A 287 -19.80 16.24 6.20
CA TRP A 287 -20.30 15.26 5.23
C TRP A 287 -20.19 13.82 5.75
N LEU A 288 -19.12 13.48 6.49
CA LEU A 288 -18.94 12.16 7.09
C LEU A 288 -19.89 11.94 8.29
N LYS A 289 -20.19 12.98 9.06
CA LYS A 289 -21.17 12.95 10.18
C LYS A 289 -22.60 12.82 9.67
N ASN A 290 -22.98 13.74 8.78
CA ASN A 290 -24.33 13.84 8.28
C ASN A 290 -24.49 12.78 7.21
N LYS A 291 -25.21 11.70 7.51
CA LYS A 291 -25.63 10.61 6.63
C LYS A 291 -26.31 11.12 5.35
N VAL A 292 -25.59 11.80 4.46
CA VAL A 292 -26.18 12.37 3.25
C VAL A 292 -26.40 11.21 2.30
N SER A 293 -27.56 10.56 2.44
CA SER A 293 -28.14 9.77 1.37
C SER A 293 -28.41 10.72 0.22
N LEU A 294 -27.44 10.85 -0.67
CA LEU A 294 -27.60 11.54 -1.93
C LEU A 294 -28.61 10.74 -2.74
N ASN A 295 -29.87 11.16 -2.68
CA ASN A 295 -30.97 10.70 -3.54
C ASN A 295 -31.18 9.17 -3.58
N ASN A 296 -31.03 8.44 -2.48
CA ASN A 296 -31.10 6.97 -2.45
C ASN A 296 -30.07 6.25 -3.35
N LEU A 297 -29.07 6.97 -3.90
CA LEU A 297 -28.01 6.39 -4.75
C LEU A 297 -26.79 5.93 -3.94
N MET A 298 -26.66 6.44 -2.71
CA MET A 298 -25.60 6.10 -1.77
C MET A 298 -26.30 5.68 -0.48
N GLY A 299 -26.13 4.42 -0.08
CA GLY A 299 -26.76 3.86 1.12
C GLY A 299 -26.39 4.64 2.39
N ASN A 300 -27.09 4.38 3.49
CA ASN A 300 -26.73 4.92 4.80
C ASN A 300 -25.38 4.33 5.25
N TYR A 301 -24.28 4.94 4.83
CA TYR A 301 -22.93 4.51 5.21
C TYR A 301 -22.39 5.40 6.33
N PRO A 302 -21.89 4.84 7.44
CA PRO A 302 -21.30 5.66 8.48
C PRO A 302 -19.94 6.20 7.99
N GLY A 303 -19.77 7.53 7.99
CA GLY A 303 -18.49 8.17 7.66
C GLY A 303 -17.41 7.93 8.71
N TYR A 304 -17.82 7.55 9.93
CA TYR A 304 -16.97 7.19 11.04
C TYR A 304 -17.45 5.90 11.70
N PHE A 305 -16.52 5.10 12.21
CA PHE A 305 -16.85 3.99 13.08
C PHE A 305 -17.25 4.50 14.48
N PRO A 306 -17.96 3.71 15.31
CA PRO A 306 -18.41 4.13 16.65
C PRO A 306 -17.30 4.67 17.57
N ASN A 307 -16.06 4.27 17.30
CA ASN A 307 -14.86 4.65 18.02
C ASN A 307 -14.16 5.89 17.45
N GLY A 308 -14.77 6.62 16.51
CA GLY A 308 -14.22 7.85 15.93
C GLY A 308 -13.23 7.64 14.77
N TRP A 309 -12.94 6.40 14.36
CA TRP A 309 -12.09 6.17 13.18
C TRP A 309 -12.78 6.61 11.90
N ILE A 310 -12.03 7.29 11.03
CA ILE A 310 -12.52 7.57 9.68
C ILE A 310 -12.77 6.27 8.94
N ASN A 311 -13.93 6.18 8.31
CA ASN A 311 -14.24 5.06 7.46
C ASN A 311 -13.73 5.33 6.04
N TRP A 312 -12.58 4.75 5.67
CA TRP A 312 -11.95 4.97 4.37
C TRP A 312 -12.82 4.58 3.17
N ASN A 313 -13.78 3.67 3.35
CA ASN A 313 -14.76 3.35 2.33
C ASN A 313 -15.74 4.51 2.08
N ALA A 314 -16.02 5.35 3.08
CA ALA A 314 -16.82 6.57 2.91
C ALA A 314 -16.04 7.61 2.08
N VAL A 315 -14.75 7.80 2.39
CA VAL A 315 -13.85 8.66 1.60
C VAL A 315 -13.76 8.18 0.15
N ARG A 316 -13.68 6.86 -0.06
CA ARG A 316 -13.72 6.28 -1.40
C ARG A 316 -15.02 6.56 -2.14
N GLN A 317 -16.16 6.46 -1.47
CA GLN A 317 -17.44 6.77 -2.08
C GLN A 317 -17.52 8.22 -2.54
N LEU A 318 -17.03 9.14 -1.70
CA LEU A 318 -16.90 10.54 -2.08
C LEU A 318 -15.98 10.72 -3.29
N ALA A 319 -14.82 10.05 -3.29
CA ALA A 319 -13.89 10.08 -4.42
C ALA A 319 -14.55 9.60 -5.72
N PHE A 320 -15.25 8.46 -5.64
CA PHE A 320 -15.96 7.85 -6.76
C PHE A 320 -17.09 8.72 -7.31
N PHE A 321 -17.84 9.41 -6.43
CA PHE A 321 -18.94 10.29 -6.83
C PHE A 321 -18.48 11.35 -7.84
N PHE A 322 -17.28 11.92 -7.62
CA PHE A 322 -16.70 12.92 -8.53
C PHE A 322 -15.85 12.30 -9.62
N LYS A 323 -15.11 11.23 -9.31
CA LYS A 323 -14.14 10.59 -10.19
C LYS A 323 -14.24 9.05 -10.07
N PRO A 324 -15.11 8.41 -10.87
CA PRO A 324 -15.31 6.95 -10.83
C PRO A 324 -14.06 6.11 -11.13
N ASP A 325 -13.07 6.72 -11.80
CA ASP A 325 -11.80 6.09 -12.12
C ASP A 325 -10.78 6.15 -10.95
N ILE A 326 -11.07 6.84 -9.83
CA ILE A 326 -10.20 6.83 -8.65
C ILE A 326 -10.44 5.57 -7.81
N GLU A 327 -9.36 4.85 -7.51
CA GLU A 327 -9.32 3.76 -6.56
C GLU A 327 -8.70 4.25 -5.24
N VAL A 328 -9.29 3.82 -4.12
CA VAL A 328 -8.73 4.05 -2.78
C VAL A 328 -8.28 2.71 -2.23
N LYS A 329 -6.98 2.56 -2.00
CA LYS A 329 -6.35 1.36 -1.45
C LYS A 329 -5.87 1.61 -0.04
N GLN A 330 -6.21 0.68 0.84
CA GLN A 330 -5.71 0.60 2.20
C GLN A 330 -4.68 -0.51 2.28
N ILE A 331 -3.48 -0.19 2.74
CA ILE A 331 -2.37 -1.13 2.85
C ILE A 331 -1.83 -1.06 4.28
N TRP A 332 -1.74 -2.21 4.94
CA TRP A 332 -1.23 -2.32 6.30
C TRP A 332 0.22 -2.81 6.33
N ASN A 333 0.98 -2.40 7.35
CA ASN A 333 2.33 -2.89 7.66
C ASN A 333 3.32 -2.90 6.47
N SER A 334 3.25 -1.89 5.59
CA SER A 334 4.16 -1.79 4.44
C SER A 334 4.97 -0.49 4.49
N GLY A 335 6.24 -0.57 4.10
CA GLY A 335 7.09 0.61 3.92
C GLY A 335 6.62 1.48 2.75
N VAL A 336 7.00 2.76 2.77
CA VAL A 336 6.71 3.68 1.65
C VAL A 336 7.87 3.63 0.65
N SER A 337 7.53 3.47 -0.63
CA SER A 337 8.46 3.67 -1.75
C SER A 337 8.22 5.03 -2.38
N THR A 338 9.24 5.56 -3.04
CA THR A 338 9.16 6.81 -3.82
C THR A 338 8.35 6.65 -5.12
N GLU A 339 8.08 5.42 -5.55
CA GLU A 339 7.41 5.08 -6.81
C GLU A 339 6.03 5.74 -6.97
N ASN A 340 5.22 5.81 -5.91
CA ASN A 340 3.92 6.49 -5.99
C ASN A 340 4.09 8.00 -6.22
N ILE A 341 5.05 8.62 -5.52
CA ILE A 341 5.38 10.04 -5.75
C ILE A 341 5.89 10.25 -7.18
N ASP A 342 6.72 9.35 -7.71
CA ASP A 342 7.20 9.39 -9.10
C ASP A 342 6.06 9.28 -10.11
N ASN A 343 5.01 8.54 -9.77
CA ASN A 343 3.75 8.45 -10.53
C ASN A 343 2.72 9.54 -10.22
N ASN A 344 3.11 10.60 -9.48
CA ASN A 344 2.24 11.72 -9.09
C ASN A 344 1.07 11.33 -8.17
N ILE A 345 1.28 10.33 -7.33
CA ILE A 345 0.31 9.81 -6.36
C ILE A 345 0.80 10.13 -4.95
N PRO A 346 0.21 11.11 -4.24
CA PRO A 346 0.50 11.33 -2.83
C PRO A 346 -0.08 10.21 -1.96
N GLU A 347 0.51 10.00 -0.79
CA GLU A 347 0.10 8.95 0.12
C GLU A 347 -0.27 9.52 1.48
N ILE A 348 -1.36 9.04 2.07
CA ILE A 348 -1.66 9.28 3.48
C ILE A 348 -1.05 8.12 4.27
N ILE A 349 -0.29 8.42 5.32
CA ILE A 349 0.34 7.39 6.16
C ILE A 349 -0.01 7.59 7.62
N GLN A 350 -0.21 6.48 8.33
CA GLN A 350 -0.33 6.44 9.78
C GLN A 350 1.03 6.11 10.40
N LEU A 351 1.60 7.08 11.10
CA LEU A 351 2.82 6.93 11.88
C LEU A 351 2.51 6.18 13.17
N LYS A 352 3.24 5.10 13.45
CA LYS A 352 3.10 4.30 14.68
C LYS A 352 3.87 4.96 15.82
N GLY A 353 3.18 5.17 16.96
CA GLY A 353 3.68 5.64 18.26
C GLY A 353 5.19 5.85 18.30
N ILE A 354 5.62 7.02 17.86
CA ILE A 354 7.04 7.25 17.67
C ILE A 354 7.63 7.63 19.02
N ASN A 355 8.32 6.70 19.68
CA ASN A 355 9.25 7.02 20.78
C ASN A 355 10.52 7.69 20.19
N SER A 356 10.36 8.78 19.44
CA SER A 356 11.46 9.55 18.86
C SER A 356 11.52 10.92 19.51
N SER A 357 12.70 11.51 19.48
CA SER A 357 12.90 12.92 19.83
C SER A 357 12.11 13.91 18.96
N TYR A 358 11.39 13.46 17.93
CA TYR A 358 10.57 14.30 17.05
C TYR A 358 9.12 14.41 17.53
N TRP A 359 8.52 13.35 18.06
CA TRP A 359 7.17 13.37 18.65
C TRP A 359 7.22 12.73 20.04
N ASN A 360 6.85 13.47 21.07
CA ASN A 360 6.84 12.96 22.45
C ASN A 360 5.55 12.22 22.81
N ASN A 361 4.65 11.96 21.85
CA ASN A 361 3.39 11.28 22.10
C ASN A 361 3.43 9.83 21.67
N SER A 362 2.94 8.95 22.56
CA SER A 362 2.73 7.52 22.33
C SER A 362 1.56 7.22 21.39
N SER A 363 0.91 8.25 20.83
CA SER A 363 -0.23 8.13 19.94
C SER A 363 0.18 8.03 18.47
N SER A 364 -0.66 7.37 17.67
CA SER A 364 -0.46 7.30 16.22
C SER A 364 -0.96 8.58 15.55
N HIS A 365 -0.34 9.00 14.44
CA HIS A 365 -0.64 10.26 13.77
C HIS A 365 -0.70 10.09 12.26
N PHE A 366 -1.59 10.82 11.57
CA PHE A 366 -1.72 10.75 10.11
C PHE A 366 -1.08 11.95 9.43
N VAL A 367 -0.26 11.70 8.41
CA VAL A 367 0.36 12.74 7.58
C VAL A 367 0.26 12.39 6.09
N VAL A 368 0.41 13.38 5.23
CA VAL A 368 0.45 13.17 3.76
C VAL A 368 1.88 13.26 3.26
N ILE A 369 2.41 12.18 2.70
CA ILE A 369 3.64 12.22 1.90
C ILE A 369 3.31 12.82 0.54
N LYS A 370 3.91 13.97 0.25
CA LYS A 370 3.78 14.68 -1.03
C LYS A 370 5.09 14.73 -1.81
N GLY A 371 6.17 14.19 -1.27
CA GLY A 371 7.46 14.29 -1.92
C GLY A 371 8.55 13.53 -1.20
N TYR A 372 9.75 13.62 -1.75
CA TYR A 372 10.98 13.16 -1.11
C TYR A 372 12.15 14.03 -1.56
N SER A 373 13.19 14.07 -0.73
CA SER A 373 14.47 14.70 -1.01
C SER A 373 15.54 13.99 -0.20
N ASN A 374 16.54 13.41 -0.88
CA ASN A 374 17.58 12.60 -0.24
C ASN A 374 16.96 11.50 0.65
N ASP A 375 17.38 11.44 1.93
CA ASP A 375 16.91 10.50 2.93
C ASP A 375 15.62 10.92 3.65
N ASN A 376 14.87 11.87 3.09
CA ASN A 376 13.63 12.35 3.71
C ASN A 376 12.43 12.28 2.77
N PHE A 377 11.27 12.04 3.35
CA PHE A 377 9.99 12.38 2.76
C PHE A 377 9.66 13.85 3.05
N ILE A 378 9.02 14.49 2.09
CA ILE A 378 8.41 15.82 2.25
C ILE A 378 6.94 15.57 2.53
N ILE A 379 6.45 16.12 3.64
CA ILE A 379 5.10 15.84 4.15
C ILE A 379 4.26 17.12 4.27
N ASN A 380 2.95 16.95 4.20
CA ASN A 380 2.00 17.85 4.84
C ASN A 380 1.55 17.17 6.14
N ASP A 381 1.89 17.77 7.27
CA ASP A 381 1.46 17.36 8.59
C ASP A 381 0.23 18.19 9.01
N PRO A 382 -0.95 17.58 9.20
CA PRO A 382 -2.15 18.27 9.68
C PRO A 382 -1.95 19.11 10.94
N GLU A 383 -1.05 18.73 11.84
CA GLU A 383 -0.73 19.48 13.06
C GLU A 383 0.16 20.71 12.82
N ASP A 384 0.65 20.87 11.58
CA ASP A 384 1.66 21.86 11.18
C ASP A 384 2.97 21.79 11.98
N GLN A 385 3.28 20.64 12.57
CA GLN A 385 4.47 20.48 13.38
C GLN A 385 5.71 20.25 12.50
N PHE A 386 5.56 19.54 11.37
CA PHE A 386 6.68 19.16 10.50
C PHE A 386 6.36 19.20 9.01
N THR A 387 7.39 19.49 8.22
CA THR A 387 7.31 19.50 6.74
C THR A 387 8.19 18.40 6.11
N ILE A 388 8.98 17.72 6.93
CA ILE A 388 9.96 16.71 6.52
C ILE A 388 9.90 15.55 7.50
N LEU A 389 9.93 14.32 6.98
CA LEU A 389 9.98 13.08 7.74
C LEU A 389 11.17 12.23 7.27
N PRO A 390 12.20 11.97 8.10
CA PRO A 390 13.32 11.17 7.64
C PRO A 390 12.92 9.71 7.40
N LYS A 391 13.34 9.13 6.28
CA LYS A 391 13.01 7.76 5.86
C LYS A 391 13.40 6.72 6.92
N SER A 392 14.45 6.98 7.70
CA SER A 392 14.93 6.11 8.78
C SER A 392 13.99 6.01 9.99
N TYR A 393 13.07 6.97 10.18
CA TYR A 393 12.12 6.98 11.29
C TYR A 393 10.74 6.45 10.89
N LEU A 394 10.63 5.87 9.70
CA LEU A 394 9.36 5.45 9.13
C LEU A 394 8.90 4.12 9.74
N LEU A 395 8.15 4.19 10.84
CA LEU A 395 7.33 3.10 11.36
C LEU A 395 5.88 3.40 10.98
N ILE A 396 5.33 2.60 10.07
CA ILE A 396 3.98 2.80 9.54
C ILE A 396 3.09 1.63 9.94
N ASP A 397 1.90 1.96 10.45
CA ASP A 397 0.82 0.99 10.62
C ASP A 397 -0.01 0.88 9.34
N GLN A 398 -0.43 2.02 8.77
CA GLN A 398 -1.37 2.08 7.65
C GLN A 398 -0.92 3.05 6.55
N ARG A 399 -1.21 2.72 5.30
CA ARG A 399 -1.10 3.60 4.14
C ARG A 399 -2.43 3.65 3.40
N ILE A 400 -2.81 4.84 2.96
CA ILE A 400 -3.98 5.07 2.11
C ILE A 400 -3.50 5.73 0.84
N ILE A 401 -3.78 5.06 -0.28
CA ILE A 401 -3.34 5.46 -1.61
C ILE A 401 -4.60 5.72 -2.43
N LEU A 402 -4.73 6.95 -2.91
CA LEU A 402 -5.74 7.33 -3.89
C LEU A 402 -5.04 7.39 -5.24
N SER A 403 -5.48 6.63 -6.23
CA SER A 403 -4.86 6.64 -7.56
C SER A 403 -5.87 6.48 -8.68
N GLU A 404 -5.57 7.05 -9.85
CA GLU A 404 -6.39 6.84 -11.04
C GLU A 404 -6.15 5.42 -11.58
N ASN A 405 -7.21 4.61 -11.60
CA ASN A 405 -7.19 3.23 -12.06
C ASN A 405 -7.24 3.19 -13.59
N SER A 406 -6.08 3.01 -14.23
CA SER A 406 -5.98 2.90 -15.69
C SER A 406 -6.74 1.71 -16.29
N ASN A 407 -7.05 0.68 -15.48
CA ASN A 407 -7.69 -0.55 -15.95
C ASN A 407 -9.22 -0.54 -15.82
N LYS A 408 -9.83 0.50 -15.22
CA LYS A 408 -11.29 0.64 -15.03
C LYS A 408 -12.01 -0.55 -14.38
N SER A 409 -11.29 -1.53 -13.84
CA SER A 409 -11.86 -2.67 -13.14
C SER A 409 -12.13 -2.25 -11.70
N ILE A 410 -13.34 -1.76 -11.44
CA ILE A 410 -13.81 -1.47 -10.09
C ILE A 410 -14.02 -2.81 -9.37
N LYS A 411 -13.26 -3.04 -8.30
CA LYS A 411 -13.44 -4.23 -7.46
C LYS A 411 -14.57 -4.01 -6.46
N ASN A 412 -15.29 -5.08 -6.12
CA ASN A 412 -16.19 -5.17 -4.98
C ASN A 412 -15.36 -5.24 -3.69
N TYR A 413 -15.86 -4.63 -2.62
CA TYR A 413 -15.20 -4.63 -1.31
C TYR A 413 -16.16 -5.09 -0.24
N LEU A 414 -15.71 -6.04 0.56
CA LEU A 414 -16.43 -6.57 1.69
C LEU A 414 -15.60 -6.30 2.95
N THR A 415 -16.09 -5.45 3.84
CA THR A 415 -15.38 -5.06 5.07
C THR A 415 -16.22 -5.39 6.30
N PHE A 416 -15.62 -6.04 7.30
CA PHE A 416 -16.19 -6.31 8.61
C PHE A 416 -15.43 -5.54 9.68
N ASN A 417 -16.16 -4.93 10.61
CA ASN A 417 -15.58 -4.33 11.80
C ASN A 417 -16.30 -4.82 13.05
N GLY A 418 -15.54 -5.01 14.12
CA GLY A 418 -16.09 -5.22 15.44
C GLY A 418 -15.05 -5.15 16.55
N SER A 419 -15.52 -5.44 17.76
CA SER A 419 -14.74 -5.35 19.00
C SER A 419 -13.59 -6.36 19.05
N ASN A 420 -12.55 -6.09 19.83
CA ASN A 420 -11.35 -6.96 19.93
C ASN A 420 -11.57 -8.33 20.60
N ASN A 421 -12.70 -8.47 21.28
CA ASN A 421 -13.13 -9.64 22.04
C ASN A 421 -13.77 -10.72 21.15
N VAL A 422 -14.06 -10.41 19.88
CA VAL A 422 -14.48 -11.39 18.87
C VAL A 422 -13.33 -11.73 17.92
N ASN A 423 -13.48 -12.79 17.14
CA ASN A 423 -12.59 -13.10 16.01
C ASN A 423 -13.45 -13.31 14.77
N PHE A 424 -12.98 -12.77 13.64
CA PHE A 424 -13.60 -12.92 12.33
C PHE A 424 -12.76 -13.84 11.45
N LEU A 425 -13.34 -14.90 10.91
CA LEU A 425 -12.70 -15.76 9.92
C LEU A 425 -13.56 -15.85 8.67
N LEU A 426 -13.09 -15.22 7.59
CA LEU A 426 -13.73 -15.28 6.29
C LEU A 426 -13.13 -16.43 5.48
N THR A 427 -13.99 -17.24 4.85
CA THR A 427 -13.60 -18.37 4.00
C THR A 427 -14.22 -18.22 2.62
N ASP A 428 -13.40 -18.32 1.57
CA ASP A 428 -13.87 -18.30 0.18
C ASP A 428 -14.36 -19.68 -0.29
N LYS A 429 -15.01 -19.72 -1.46
CA LYS A 429 -15.51 -20.96 -2.08
C LYS A 429 -14.45 -22.03 -2.35
N ASP A 430 -13.17 -21.64 -2.42
CA ASP A 430 -12.04 -22.54 -2.68
C ASP A 430 -11.38 -23.00 -1.36
N GLY A 431 -11.94 -22.58 -0.22
CA GLY A 431 -11.49 -22.93 1.13
C GLY A 431 -10.32 -22.08 1.65
N LYS A 432 -9.96 -21.00 0.96
CA LYS A 432 -8.94 -20.05 1.44
C LYS A 432 -9.53 -19.14 2.50
N ARG A 433 -8.71 -18.79 3.49
CA ARG A 433 -9.14 -18.05 4.67
C ARG A 433 -8.39 -16.74 4.86
N THR A 434 -9.09 -15.73 5.34
CA THR A 434 -8.51 -14.51 5.89
C THR A 434 -9.18 -14.19 7.20
N GLY A 435 -8.42 -13.75 8.21
CA GLY A 435 -8.96 -13.43 9.52
C GLY A 435 -8.30 -14.21 10.65
N ARG A 436 -9.01 -14.34 11.77
CA ARG A 436 -8.56 -15.04 12.98
C ARG A 436 -9.57 -16.08 13.41
N ASP A 437 -9.12 -17.30 13.68
CA ASP A 437 -9.97 -18.36 14.21
C ASP A 437 -10.13 -18.26 15.75
N LYS A 438 -11.00 -19.12 16.32
CA LYS A 438 -11.24 -19.20 17.77
C LYS A 438 -9.99 -19.58 18.57
N GLN A 439 -9.04 -20.31 17.96
CA GLN A 439 -7.77 -20.68 18.60
C GLN A 439 -6.73 -19.54 18.55
N GLY A 440 -7.07 -18.46 17.87
CA GLY A 440 -6.24 -17.27 17.73
C GLY A 440 -5.25 -17.31 16.57
N ASN A 441 -5.32 -18.32 15.69
CA ASN A 441 -4.47 -18.39 14.49
C ASN A 441 -4.94 -17.37 13.46
N ILE A 442 -3.99 -16.69 12.82
CA ILE A 442 -4.25 -15.68 11.78
C ILE A 442 -4.02 -16.30 10.39
N TYR A 443 -4.90 -15.99 9.46
CA TYR A 443 -4.86 -16.43 8.06
C TYR A 443 -4.89 -15.23 7.11
N GLU A 444 -4.16 -15.35 6.00
CA GLU A 444 -4.02 -14.33 4.93
C GLU A 444 -3.95 -15.03 3.56
N GLU A 445 -4.82 -16.01 3.34
CA GLU A 445 -4.78 -16.89 2.16
C GLU A 445 -5.61 -16.34 0.98
N ILE A 446 -6.62 -15.49 1.25
CA ILE A 446 -7.44 -14.87 0.20
C ILE A 446 -6.64 -13.71 -0.43
N PRO A 447 -6.44 -13.68 -1.76
CA PRO A 447 -5.77 -12.56 -2.42
C PRO A 447 -6.51 -11.23 -2.22
N ASP A 448 -5.77 -10.11 -2.19
CA ASP A 448 -6.32 -8.76 -2.01
C ASP A 448 -7.25 -8.62 -0.79
N SER A 449 -6.90 -9.31 0.29
CA SER A 449 -7.59 -9.25 1.57
C SER A 449 -6.63 -8.88 2.70
N TYR A 450 -7.18 -8.37 3.80
CA TYR A 450 -6.43 -8.14 5.04
C TYR A 450 -7.29 -8.41 6.26
N TYR A 451 -6.60 -8.72 7.35
CA TYR A 451 -7.15 -8.75 8.70
C TYR A 451 -6.25 -7.92 9.61
N TYR A 452 -6.83 -6.99 10.34
CA TYR A 452 -6.11 -6.06 11.19
C TYR A 452 -6.74 -6.04 12.58
N VAL A 453 -5.89 -6.01 13.61
CA VAL A 453 -6.29 -5.74 14.99
C VAL A 453 -5.61 -4.45 15.40
N GLY A 454 -6.40 -3.40 15.51
CA GLY A 454 -5.94 -2.04 15.77
C GLY A 454 -6.23 -1.57 17.18
N SER A 455 -5.53 -0.53 17.58
CA SER A 455 -5.79 0.25 18.79
C SER A 455 -6.03 1.69 18.36
N LEU A 456 -7.01 2.38 18.94
CA LEU A 456 -7.19 3.82 18.72
C LEU A 456 -5.87 4.59 18.91
N PRO A 457 -5.60 5.60 18.07
CA PRO A 457 -4.73 6.68 18.47
C PRO A 457 -5.33 7.24 19.76
N ALA A 458 -4.59 7.23 20.85
CA ALA A 458 -4.89 8.16 21.91
C ALA A 458 -4.82 9.57 21.30
N GLY A 459 -5.93 10.30 21.18
CA GLY A 459 -5.82 11.76 21.39
C GLY A 459 -5.03 11.97 22.68
N GLU A 460 -4.32 13.09 22.86
CA GLU A 460 -3.21 13.30 23.82
C GLU A 460 -3.26 12.66 25.24
N ALA A 461 -4.39 12.11 25.69
CA ALA A 461 -4.56 11.22 26.84
C ALA A 461 -4.04 9.77 26.66
N SER A 462 -3.10 9.39 27.52
CA SER A 462 -2.47 8.07 27.60
C SER A 462 -3.40 6.89 27.97
N GLU A 463 -3.10 5.73 27.35
CA GLU A 463 -3.18 4.34 27.89
C GLU A 463 -4.46 3.48 27.79
N SER A 464 -5.60 3.92 27.27
CA SER A 464 -6.72 2.99 26.97
C SER A 464 -7.25 3.11 25.55
N ALA A 465 -6.52 2.54 24.61
CA ALA A 465 -7.02 2.40 23.26
C ALA A 465 -8.09 1.30 23.19
N HIS A 466 -9.32 1.63 22.79
CA HIS A 466 -10.27 0.59 22.37
C HIS A 466 -9.65 -0.15 21.20
N LEU A 467 -9.47 -1.45 21.40
CA LEU A 467 -8.96 -2.33 20.38
C LEU A 467 -10.15 -2.68 19.46
N PHE A 468 -9.93 -2.61 18.15
CA PHE A 468 -10.91 -3.01 17.14
C PHE A 468 -10.30 -4.04 16.20
N GLN A 469 -11.16 -4.76 15.49
CA GLN A 469 -10.75 -5.65 14.42
C GLN A 469 -11.42 -5.22 13.12
N GLU A 470 -10.64 -5.25 12.05
CA GLU A 470 -11.11 -5.00 10.69
C GLU A 470 -10.68 -6.15 9.80
N LEU A 471 -11.63 -6.72 9.05
CA LEU A 471 -11.35 -7.67 7.98
C LEU A 471 -11.86 -7.06 6.69
N SER A 472 -11.05 -7.00 5.64
CA SER A 472 -11.51 -6.57 4.33
C SER A 472 -11.06 -7.49 3.23
N VAL A 473 -11.90 -7.65 2.21
CA VAL A 473 -11.64 -8.38 0.98
C VAL A 473 -11.95 -7.50 -0.20
N SER A 474 -11.15 -7.59 -1.26
CA SER A 474 -11.43 -6.98 -2.55
C SER A 474 -11.48 -8.03 -3.66
N ALA A 475 -12.55 -8.05 -4.47
CA ALA A 475 -12.77 -9.06 -5.50
C ALA A 475 -13.45 -8.49 -6.76
N GLU A 476 -13.19 -9.07 -7.93
CA GLU A 476 -13.78 -8.59 -9.20
C GLU A 476 -15.28 -8.94 -9.39
N ALA A 477 -15.78 -9.94 -8.68
CA ALA A 477 -17.18 -10.35 -8.69
C ALA A 477 -17.69 -10.46 -7.25
N THR A 478 -19.00 -10.50 -7.02
CA THR A 478 -19.60 -10.69 -5.68
C THR A 478 -19.37 -12.14 -5.29
N PRO A 479 -18.41 -12.45 -4.39
CA PRO A 479 -18.05 -13.83 -4.12
C PRO A 479 -18.96 -14.36 -3.01
N SER A 480 -19.29 -15.65 -3.09
CA SER A 480 -19.88 -16.35 -1.95
C SER A 480 -18.80 -16.57 -0.90
N TYR A 481 -19.04 -16.06 0.31
CA TYR A 481 -18.18 -16.24 1.47
C TYR A 481 -18.95 -16.84 2.64
N SER A 482 -18.26 -17.62 3.46
CA SER A 482 -18.69 -17.94 4.83
C SER A 482 -17.88 -17.10 5.80
N LEU A 483 -18.55 -16.36 6.68
CA LEU A 483 -17.95 -15.64 7.80
C LEU A 483 -18.26 -16.36 9.10
N LEU A 484 -17.21 -16.78 9.79
CA LEU A 484 -17.31 -17.30 11.15
C LEU A 484 -16.98 -16.19 12.15
N VAL A 485 -17.90 -15.93 13.08
CA VAL A 485 -17.72 -15.02 14.22
C VAL A 485 -17.61 -15.85 15.48
N SER A 486 -16.54 -15.68 16.25
CA SER A 486 -16.29 -16.43 17.49
C SER A 486 -15.79 -15.54 18.62
N SER A 487 -15.90 -15.98 19.86
CA SER A 487 -15.22 -15.35 21.00
C SER A 487 -14.64 -16.41 21.94
N ILE A 488 -13.67 -16.01 22.76
CA ILE A 488 -13.10 -16.84 23.84
C ILE A 488 -13.77 -16.58 25.20
N ASP A 489 -14.50 -15.46 25.33
CA ASP A 489 -15.18 -15.05 26.56
C ASP A 489 -16.65 -14.74 26.25
N GLU A 490 -17.54 -14.84 27.24
CA GLU A 490 -18.93 -14.38 27.04
C GLU A 490 -18.95 -12.87 26.94
N THR A 491 -19.36 -12.36 25.79
CA THR A 491 -19.20 -10.94 25.50
C THR A 491 -20.24 -10.43 24.51
N ASP A 492 -20.61 -9.17 24.66
CA ASP A 492 -21.40 -8.48 23.65
C ASP A 492 -20.46 -8.04 22.52
N TYR A 493 -20.95 -8.12 21.30
CA TYR A 493 -20.20 -7.68 20.14
C TYR A 493 -21.09 -6.91 19.19
N ASP A 494 -20.49 -5.87 18.62
CA ASP A 494 -21.07 -5.11 17.54
C ASP A 494 -20.39 -5.55 16.26
N LEU A 495 -21.15 -6.15 15.36
CA LEU A 495 -20.69 -6.45 14.01
C LEU A 495 -21.30 -5.45 13.05
N SER A 496 -20.44 -4.74 12.35
CA SER A 496 -20.80 -4.01 11.14
C SER A 496 -20.15 -4.67 9.94
N PHE A 497 -20.91 -4.85 8.86
CA PHE A 497 -20.37 -5.29 7.58
C PHE A 497 -20.81 -4.36 6.47
N ASN A 498 -19.94 -4.26 5.48
CA ASN A 498 -20.09 -3.32 4.38
C ASN A 498 -19.76 -4.02 3.07
N LEU A 499 -20.71 -4.02 2.15
CA LEU A 499 -20.48 -4.46 0.78
C LEU A 499 -20.61 -3.28 -0.17
N LEU A 500 -19.51 -2.97 -0.84
CA LEU A 500 -19.43 -1.99 -1.91
C LEU A 500 -19.31 -2.77 -3.22
N ASN A 501 -20.36 -2.79 -4.04
CA ASN A 501 -20.30 -3.45 -5.34
C ASN A 501 -19.75 -2.50 -6.45
N LYS A 502 -19.52 -3.03 -7.65
CA LYS A 502 -19.01 -2.30 -8.83
C LYS A 502 -19.82 -1.07 -9.23
N ASP A 503 -21.10 -1.03 -8.86
CA ASP A 503 -22.02 0.08 -9.13
C ASP A 503 -22.06 1.05 -7.93
N ASN A 504 -21.19 0.84 -6.93
CA ASN A 504 -21.14 1.51 -5.64
C ASN A 504 -22.48 1.54 -4.89
N VAL A 505 -23.36 0.57 -5.19
CA VAL A 505 -24.58 0.36 -4.44
C VAL A 505 -24.21 -0.36 -3.15
N LEU A 506 -24.55 0.28 -2.04
CA LEU A 506 -24.35 -0.22 -0.69
C LEU A 506 -25.56 -1.03 -0.26
N ASN A 507 -25.30 -2.26 0.15
CA ASN A 507 -26.27 -3.11 0.84
C ASN A 507 -25.63 -3.55 2.17
N GLY A 508 -25.52 -2.59 3.10
CA GLY A 508 -25.10 -2.86 4.48
C GLY A 508 -26.33 -2.95 5.39
N LYS A 509 -26.41 -3.99 6.22
CA LYS A 509 -27.27 -3.95 7.41
C LYS A 509 -26.41 -3.44 8.57
N ASP A 510 -26.85 -2.32 9.13
CA ASP A 510 -26.30 -1.72 10.34
C ASP A 510 -26.55 -2.63 11.55
N PHE A 511 -25.49 -2.81 12.36
CA PHE A 511 -25.45 -3.33 13.73
C PHE A 511 -26.27 -4.61 14.02
N LEU A 512 -25.57 -5.73 14.10
CA LEU A 512 -26.06 -6.88 14.85
C LEU A 512 -25.54 -6.77 16.28
N ASP A 513 -26.26 -6.06 17.15
CA ASP A 513 -26.04 -6.12 18.60
C ASP A 513 -26.40 -7.53 19.06
N LYS A 514 -25.40 -8.39 19.16
CA LYS A 514 -25.59 -9.78 19.59
C LYS A 514 -24.62 -10.11 20.70
N LYS A 515 -25.12 -10.88 21.65
CA LYS A 515 -24.29 -11.56 22.64
C LYS A 515 -23.76 -12.87 22.06
N ILE A 516 -22.45 -13.07 22.12
CA ILE A 516 -21.78 -14.35 21.83
C ILE A 516 -21.23 -14.94 23.12
N TYR A 517 -21.47 -16.23 23.33
CA TYR A 517 -20.90 -16.93 24.49
C TYR A 517 -19.50 -17.47 24.14
N ALA A 518 -18.63 -17.63 25.15
CA ALA A 518 -17.23 -18.07 25.03
C ALA A 518 -16.98 -19.33 24.19
N ASP A 519 -18.02 -20.14 23.98
CA ASP A 519 -17.95 -21.38 23.22
C ASP A 519 -18.76 -21.40 21.93
N GLU A 520 -19.35 -20.27 21.55
CA GLU A 520 -20.17 -20.16 20.36
C GLU A 520 -19.39 -19.67 19.15
N GLU A 521 -19.82 -20.17 18.00
CA GLU A 521 -19.44 -19.68 16.69
C GLU A 521 -20.75 -19.43 15.93
N ILE A 522 -20.83 -18.27 15.30
CA ILE A 522 -21.96 -17.87 14.47
C ILE A 522 -21.44 -17.79 13.05
N GLU A 523 -22.07 -18.56 12.16
CA GLU A 523 -21.71 -18.59 10.75
C GLU A 523 -22.69 -17.72 9.96
N TYR A 524 -22.16 -16.92 9.04
CA TYR A 524 -22.93 -16.12 8.10
C TYR A 524 -22.56 -16.51 6.68
N GLU A 525 -23.56 -16.67 5.83
CA GLU A 525 -23.37 -16.79 4.38
C GLU A 525 -23.55 -15.42 3.73
N ILE A 526 -22.62 -15.06 2.85
CA ILE A 526 -22.58 -13.78 2.16
C ILE A 526 -22.66 -14.07 0.67
N ALA A 527 -23.76 -13.70 0.01
CA ALA A 527 -23.95 -13.89 -1.42
C ALA A 527 -24.89 -12.82 -1.98
N ASP A 528 -24.59 -12.29 -3.18
CA ASP A 528 -25.46 -11.36 -3.91
C ASP A 528 -26.06 -10.23 -3.05
N ASP A 529 -25.20 -9.60 -2.23
CA ASP A 529 -25.55 -8.51 -1.33
C ASP A 529 -26.43 -8.89 -0.13
N ILE A 530 -26.60 -10.18 0.12
CA ILE A 530 -27.33 -10.75 1.25
C ILE A 530 -26.32 -11.31 2.24
N VAL A 531 -26.49 -10.94 3.51
CA VAL A 531 -25.80 -11.57 4.66
C VAL A 531 -26.86 -12.23 5.51
N GLU A 532 -26.83 -13.55 5.55
CA GLU A 532 -27.78 -14.39 6.29
C GLU A 532 -27.02 -15.21 7.33
N GLU A 533 -27.52 -15.20 8.57
CA GLU A 533 -27.01 -16.11 9.60
C GLU A 533 -27.40 -17.55 9.20
N VAL A 534 -26.42 -18.43 9.11
CA VAL A 534 -26.64 -19.84 8.83
C VAL A 534 -27.25 -20.47 10.09
N VAL A 535 -28.50 -20.94 9.99
CA VAL A 535 -29.14 -21.63 11.12
C VAL A 535 -28.37 -22.89 11.48
N SER A 536 -27.82 -22.89 12.69
CA SER A 536 -27.02 -23.98 13.25
C SER A 536 -27.71 -24.66 14.44
N PHE A 537 -27.12 -25.76 14.93
CA PHE A 537 -27.53 -26.35 16.22
C PHE A 537 -27.40 -25.35 17.38
N ASN A 538 -26.42 -24.44 17.34
CA ASN A 538 -26.26 -23.38 18.33
C ASN A 538 -27.36 -22.34 18.24
N THR A 539 -27.72 -21.90 17.03
CA THR A 539 -28.82 -20.95 16.78
C THR A 539 -30.11 -21.46 17.44
N LEU A 540 -30.44 -22.74 17.24
CA LEU A 540 -31.61 -23.37 17.87
C LEU A 540 -31.49 -23.46 19.40
N ARG A 541 -30.32 -23.79 19.95
CA ARG A 541 -30.11 -23.80 21.41
C ARG A 541 -30.32 -22.43 22.04
N LYS A 542 -29.76 -21.38 21.42
CA LYS A 542 -29.86 -19.99 21.87
C LYS A 542 -31.32 -19.55 21.87
N TYR A 543 -32.00 -19.76 20.74
CA TYR A 543 -33.42 -19.46 20.61
C TYR A 543 -34.27 -20.16 21.69
N ILE A 544 -34.05 -21.46 21.94
CA ILE A 544 -34.77 -22.19 23.00
C ILE A 544 -34.49 -21.57 24.40
N LYS A 545 -33.24 -21.19 24.70
CA LYS A 545 -32.90 -20.59 26.00
C LYS A 545 -33.54 -19.21 26.17
N GLU A 546 -33.40 -18.32 25.19
CA GLU A 546 -33.95 -16.96 25.22
C GLU A 546 -35.47 -17.00 25.38
N GLN A 547 -36.16 -17.84 24.61
CA GLN A 547 -37.61 -17.98 24.72
C GLN A 547 -38.03 -18.63 26.05
N THR A 548 -37.16 -19.42 26.69
CA THR A 548 -37.40 -19.91 28.06
C THR A 548 -37.29 -18.77 29.08
N GLU A 549 -36.27 -17.91 28.95
CA GLU A 549 -36.05 -16.76 29.82
C GLU A 549 -37.18 -15.71 29.70
N LEU A 550 -37.69 -15.51 28.49
CA LEU A 550 -38.86 -14.67 28.22
C LEU A 550 -40.19 -15.28 28.71
N GLY A 551 -40.18 -16.55 29.14
CA GLY A 551 -41.39 -17.27 29.60
C GLY A 551 -42.29 -17.81 28.48
N ASN A 552 -41.90 -17.61 27.23
CA ASN A 552 -42.53 -18.13 26.03
C ASN A 552 -42.47 -19.68 25.96
N ILE A 553 -41.39 -20.26 26.49
CA ILE A 553 -41.28 -21.68 26.85
C ILE A 553 -41.49 -21.83 28.37
N SER A 554 -42.75 -21.86 28.76
CA SER A 554 -43.24 -21.79 30.16
C SER A 554 -42.74 -22.85 31.17
N LYS A 555 -41.97 -23.86 30.75
CA LYS A 555 -41.45 -24.91 31.65
C LYS A 555 -40.03 -25.31 31.30
N ASP A 556 -39.11 -25.20 32.27
CA ASP A 556 -37.74 -25.71 32.19
C ASP A 556 -37.65 -27.16 31.69
N LYS A 557 -38.62 -28.00 32.04
CA LYS A 557 -38.66 -29.40 31.60
C LYS A 557 -38.85 -29.53 30.09
N VAL A 558 -39.63 -28.64 29.47
CA VAL A 558 -39.86 -28.61 28.03
C VAL A 558 -38.58 -28.18 27.32
N ALA A 559 -37.98 -27.06 27.76
CA ALA A 559 -36.70 -26.60 27.24
C ALA A 559 -35.59 -27.67 27.35
N LYS A 560 -35.47 -28.35 28.51
CA LYS A 560 -34.51 -29.45 28.71
C LYS A 560 -34.73 -30.63 27.77
N ILE A 561 -35.97 -30.93 27.40
CA ILE A 561 -36.28 -32.00 26.44
C ILE A 561 -35.82 -31.60 25.05
N LEU A 562 -36.20 -30.40 24.59
CA LEU A 562 -35.83 -29.88 23.27
C LEU A 562 -34.29 -29.80 23.12
N LEU A 563 -33.61 -29.26 24.13
CA LEU A 563 -32.15 -29.16 24.14
C LEU A 563 -31.46 -30.53 24.14
N ALA A 564 -32.05 -31.55 24.79
CA ALA A 564 -31.50 -32.89 24.82
C ALA A 564 -31.64 -33.61 23.46
N ASP A 565 -32.78 -33.47 22.79
CA ASP A 565 -33.03 -34.10 21.48
C ASP A 565 -32.20 -33.42 20.38
N LEU A 566 -32.07 -32.10 20.45
CA LEU A 566 -31.15 -31.33 19.60
C LEU A 566 -29.68 -31.76 19.78
N ALA A 567 -29.23 -32.00 21.02
CA ALA A 567 -27.88 -32.47 21.30
C ALA A 567 -27.61 -33.90 20.78
N ILE A 568 -28.63 -34.74 20.66
CA ILE A 568 -28.50 -36.07 20.03
C ILE A 568 -28.33 -35.90 18.52
N SER A 569 -29.14 -35.02 17.92
CA SER A 569 -29.08 -34.70 16.49
C SER A 569 -27.70 -34.18 16.08
N GLU A 570 -27.15 -33.25 16.86
CA GLU A 570 -25.81 -32.69 16.65
C GLU A 570 -24.71 -33.75 16.72
N ARG A 571 -24.70 -34.62 17.74
CA ARG A 571 -23.71 -35.72 17.83
C ARG A 571 -23.76 -36.68 16.64
N MET A 572 -24.93 -36.86 16.03
CA MET A 572 -25.04 -37.68 14.80
C MET A 572 -24.46 -36.95 13.60
N TYR A 573 -24.66 -35.63 13.54
CA TYR A 573 -24.07 -34.77 12.51
C TYR A 573 -22.54 -34.80 12.58
N GLU A 574 -21.96 -34.58 13.76
CA GLU A 574 -20.51 -34.63 14.02
C GLU A 574 -19.87 -35.98 13.62
N ARG A 575 -20.64 -37.06 13.62
CA ARG A 575 -20.21 -38.40 13.19
C ARG A 575 -20.38 -38.65 11.68
N GLY A 576 -20.69 -37.61 10.91
CA GLY A 576 -20.95 -37.67 9.48
C GLY A 576 -22.24 -38.44 9.12
N LYS A 577 -23.22 -38.52 10.04
CA LYS A 577 -24.48 -39.26 9.83
C LYS A 577 -25.62 -38.35 9.40
N ILE A 578 -25.39 -37.52 8.38
CA ILE A 578 -26.32 -36.49 7.87
C ILE A 578 -27.76 -37.03 7.71
N LYS A 579 -27.95 -38.18 7.06
CA LYS A 579 -29.29 -38.76 6.86
C LYS A 579 -30.02 -39.06 8.17
N ILE A 580 -29.31 -39.54 9.18
CA ILE A 580 -29.87 -39.83 10.51
C ILE A 580 -30.20 -38.52 11.21
N THR A 581 -29.32 -37.53 11.12
CA THR A 581 -29.56 -36.19 11.68
C THR A 581 -30.83 -35.57 11.12
N LYS A 582 -31.04 -35.57 9.79
CA LYS A 582 -32.27 -35.04 9.18
C LYS A 582 -33.53 -35.74 9.68
N GLN A 583 -33.46 -37.05 9.95
CA GLN A 583 -34.57 -37.81 10.53
C GLN A 583 -34.84 -37.46 12.00
N LEU A 584 -33.80 -37.16 12.78
CA LEU A 584 -33.95 -36.71 14.16
C LEU A 584 -34.56 -35.29 14.21
N LEU A 585 -34.15 -34.38 13.32
CA LEU A 585 -34.79 -33.07 13.20
C LEU A 585 -36.27 -33.16 12.79
N ASP A 586 -36.67 -34.16 11.99
CA ASP A 586 -38.10 -34.43 11.74
C ASP A 586 -38.86 -34.90 12.99
N VAL A 587 -38.19 -35.60 13.89
CA VAL A 587 -38.76 -35.99 15.20
C VAL A 587 -38.89 -34.76 16.08
N GLU A 588 -37.88 -33.89 16.13
CA GLU A 588 -37.91 -32.62 16.87
C GLU A 588 -39.10 -31.75 16.39
N ILE A 589 -39.30 -31.59 15.08
CA ILE A 589 -40.44 -30.83 14.53
C ILE A 589 -41.78 -31.41 15.02
N LYS A 590 -41.91 -32.75 15.05
CA LYS A 590 -43.13 -33.41 15.56
C LYS A 590 -43.31 -33.19 17.05
N LEU A 591 -42.22 -33.19 17.81
CA LEU A 591 -42.21 -32.95 19.24
C LEU A 591 -42.65 -31.52 19.57
N VAL A 592 -42.07 -30.52 18.90
CA VAL A 592 -42.48 -29.11 19.02
C VAL A 592 -43.96 -28.95 18.68
N LYS A 593 -44.44 -29.59 17.60
CA LYS A 593 -45.87 -29.60 17.22
C LYS A 593 -46.78 -30.22 18.28
N ALA A 594 -46.32 -31.24 19.00
CA ALA A 594 -47.10 -31.95 20.01
C ALA A 594 -47.27 -31.15 21.31
N PHE A 595 -46.37 -30.21 21.62
CA PHE A 595 -46.55 -29.33 22.78
C PHE A 595 -47.75 -28.39 22.58
N SER A 596 -48.62 -28.32 23.60
CA SER A 596 -49.77 -27.40 23.60
C SER A 596 -49.31 -25.94 23.78
N HIS A 597 -50.15 -24.98 23.37
CA HIS A 597 -49.92 -23.53 23.57
C HIS A 597 -49.69 -23.09 25.03
N LYS A 598 -50.04 -23.96 26.00
CA LYS A 598 -49.74 -23.76 27.42
C LYS A 598 -48.26 -23.94 27.75
N PHE A 599 -47.50 -24.64 26.91
CA PHE A 599 -46.10 -25.02 27.16
C PHE A 599 -45.11 -24.21 26.34
N ILE A 600 -45.45 -23.97 25.09
CA ILE A 600 -44.74 -23.11 24.13
C ILE A 600 -45.84 -22.26 23.53
N ASP A 601 -45.74 -20.94 23.57
CA ASP A 601 -46.72 -20.07 22.92
C ASP A 601 -46.75 -20.32 21.40
N HIS A 602 -47.78 -19.78 20.74
CA HIS A 602 -48.01 -20.06 19.32
C HIS A 602 -46.90 -19.51 18.41
N GLU A 603 -46.42 -18.30 18.67
CA GLU A 603 -45.46 -17.62 17.81
C GLU A 603 -44.09 -18.28 17.91
N THR A 604 -43.60 -18.48 19.14
CA THR A 604 -42.34 -19.17 19.39
C THR A 604 -42.32 -20.58 18.80
N LYS A 605 -43.47 -21.27 18.82
CA LYS A 605 -43.61 -22.61 18.27
C LYS A 605 -43.45 -22.63 16.74
N GLU A 606 -44.09 -21.71 16.03
CA GLU A 606 -44.01 -21.65 14.57
C GLU A 606 -42.60 -21.24 14.12
N GLU A 607 -41.99 -20.27 14.79
CA GLU A 607 -40.62 -19.83 14.52
C GLU A 607 -39.59 -20.94 14.81
N LEU A 608 -39.70 -21.64 15.94
CA LEU A 608 -38.81 -22.78 16.24
C LEU A 608 -38.92 -23.88 15.17
N ILE A 609 -40.13 -24.17 14.67
CA ILE A 609 -40.33 -25.12 13.57
C ILE A 609 -39.68 -24.62 12.27
N ALA A 610 -39.75 -23.33 11.98
CA ALA A 610 -39.11 -22.74 10.81
C ALA A 610 -37.59 -22.91 10.89
N LEU A 611 -36.98 -22.53 12.02
CA LEU A 611 -35.54 -22.67 12.25
C LEU A 611 -35.08 -24.14 12.16
N ILE A 612 -35.84 -25.10 12.73
CA ILE A 612 -35.45 -26.52 12.64
C ILE A 612 -35.49 -27.03 11.19
N LYS A 613 -36.46 -26.57 10.39
CA LYS A 613 -36.53 -26.93 8.96
C LYS A 613 -35.37 -26.34 8.18
N GLU A 614 -35.04 -25.08 8.44
CA GLU A 614 -33.94 -24.39 7.80
C GLU A 614 -32.60 -25.07 8.10
N LEU A 615 -32.31 -25.38 9.37
CA LEU A 615 -31.16 -26.20 9.74
C LEU A 615 -31.16 -27.52 8.95
N LYS A 616 -32.29 -28.23 8.92
CA LYS A 616 -32.40 -29.51 8.22
C LYS A 616 -32.11 -29.39 6.72
N ASP A 617 -32.50 -28.30 6.09
CA ASP A 617 -32.28 -28.05 4.66
C ASP A 617 -30.80 -27.71 4.37
N ASN A 618 -30.12 -27.05 5.33
CA ASN A 618 -28.69 -26.71 5.27
C ASN A 618 -27.74 -27.90 5.52
N LEU A 619 -28.16 -28.93 6.26
CA LEU A 619 -27.38 -30.16 6.49
C LEU A 619 -27.27 -31.06 5.25
#